data_AF-A0A8B8FUA2-F1
#
_entry.id   AF-A0A8B8FUA2-F1
#
_cell.length_a   1.000
_cell.length_b   1.000
_cell.length_c   1.000
_cell.angle_alpha   90.00
_cell.angle_beta   90.00
_cell.angle_gamma   90.00
#
_symmetry.space_group_name_H-M   'P 1'
#
loop_
_entity.id
_entity.type
_entity.pdbx_description
1 polymer ?
#
loop_
_entity_poly.entity_id
_entity_poly.type
_entity_poly.pdbx_seq_one_letter_code
_entity_poly.pdbx_strand_id
1 'polypeptide(L)'
;MSDNKSNKWSEGLRFCQFQKNNSYHSGIKQSPFEVLFGRKVQLGLTLSALPENILKTLNSENDLEQAILSLELINYELTETEINEDNILEQVSTASKNNILEQASIASESVLE
;
A
#
# COMPACT_ATOMS: atom_id res chain seq x y z
N MET A 1 -17.80 5.08 -31.40
CA MET A 1 -17.55 4.45 -32.73
C MET A 1 -18.26 5.17 -33.85
N SER A 2 -19.33 5.91 -33.57
CA SER A 2 -20.09 6.73 -34.53
C SER A 2 -19.22 7.64 -35.39
N ASP A 3 -18.10 8.13 -34.84
CA ASP A 3 -17.24 9.12 -35.49
C ASP A 3 -16.02 8.52 -36.20
N ASN A 4 -15.76 7.21 -36.04
CA ASN A 4 -14.65 6.54 -36.69
C ASN A 4 -15.11 5.93 -38.01
N LYS A 5 -14.77 6.58 -39.14
CA LYS A 5 -15.10 6.13 -40.51
C LYS A 5 -14.28 4.92 -41.00
N SER A 6 -13.73 4.13 -40.07
CA SER A 6 -12.94 2.95 -40.38
C SER A 6 -13.84 1.73 -40.57
N ASN A 7 -13.61 0.99 -41.65
CA ASN A 7 -14.27 -0.30 -41.89
C ASN A 7 -13.68 -1.46 -41.07
N LYS A 8 -12.67 -1.18 -40.22
CA LYS A 8 -11.99 -2.18 -39.39
C LYS A 8 -12.71 -2.43 -38.06
N TRP A 9 -13.99 -2.75 -38.12
CA TRP A 9 -14.83 -2.99 -36.94
C TRP A 9 -14.27 -4.07 -36.00
N SER A 10 -13.59 -5.07 -36.57
CA SER A 10 -12.96 -6.17 -35.83
C SER A 10 -11.88 -5.69 -34.85
N GLU A 11 -11.10 -4.67 -35.21
CA GLU A 11 -10.08 -4.09 -34.31
C GLU A 11 -10.73 -3.47 -33.06
N GLY A 12 -11.96 -2.98 -33.21
CA GLY A 12 -12.68 -2.29 -32.16
C GLY A 12 -13.53 -3.18 -31.25
N LEU A 13 -13.72 -4.46 -31.61
CA LEU A 13 -14.50 -5.42 -30.81
C LEU A 13 -14.03 -5.51 -29.36
N ARG A 14 -12.71 -5.42 -29.15
CA ARG A 14 -12.07 -5.47 -27.83
C ARG A 14 -12.62 -4.37 -26.91
N PHE A 15 -12.78 -3.15 -27.43
CA PHE A 15 -13.33 -2.03 -26.66
C PHE A 15 -14.83 -2.19 -26.40
N CYS A 16 -15.59 -2.68 -27.38
CA CYS A 16 -17.01 -2.95 -27.21
C CYS A 16 -17.26 -4.02 -26.15
N GLN A 17 -16.51 -5.12 -26.20
CA GLN A 17 -16.57 -6.19 -25.22
C GLN A 17 -16.17 -5.70 -23.83
N PHE A 18 -15.08 -4.93 -23.74
CA PHE A 18 -14.66 -4.31 -22.49
C PHE A 18 -15.76 -3.44 -21.90
N GLN A 19 -16.35 -2.53 -22.68
CA GLN A 19 -17.44 -1.69 -22.18
C GLN A 19 -18.64 -2.51 -21.71
N LYS A 20 -19.10 -3.48 -22.51
CA LYS A 20 -20.27 -4.30 -22.15
C LYS A 20 -20.02 -5.15 -20.90
N ASN A 21 -18.83 -5.73 -20.77
CA ASN A 21 -18.51 -6.61 -19.64
C ASN A 21 -18.23 -5.84 -18.35
N ASN A 22 -17.82 -4.57 -18.43
CA ASN A 22 -17.57 -3.71 -17.26
C ASN A 22 -18.74 -2.80 -16.90
N SER A 23 -19.80 -2.77 -17.73
CA SER A 23 -20.99 -1.99 -17.43
C SER A 23 -21.77 -2.60 -16.27
N TYR A 24 -22.35 -1.75 -15.42
CA TYR A 24 -23.25 -2.18 -14.37
C TYR A 24 -24.50 -2.84 -14.97
N HIS A 25 -24.77 -4.07 -14.57
CA HIS A 25 -25.95 -4.79 -15.01
C HIS A 25 -26.97 -4.89 -13.88
N SER A 26 -28.14 -4.26 -14.06
CA SER A 26 -29.17 -4.12 -13.02
C SER A 26 -29.65 -5.44 -12.41
N GLY A 27 -29.77 -6.51 -13.21
CA GLY A 27 -30.22 -7.82 -12.73
C GLY A 27 -29.26 -8.51 -11.76
N ILE A 28 -27.95 -8.48 -12.02
CA ILE A 28 -26.90 -9.07 -11.17
C ILE A 28 -26.32 -8.07 -10.15
N LYS A 29 -26.77 -6.80 -10.22
CA LYS A 29 -26.32 -5.67 -9.39
C LYS A 29 -24.81 -5.43 -9.37
N GLN A 30 -24.09 -5.91 -10.38
CA GLN A 30 -22.64 -5.85 -10.53
C GLN A 30 -22.30 -5.83 -12.02
N SER A 31 -21.03 -5.63 -12.39
CA SER A 31 -20.61 -5.85 -13.78
C SER A 31 -20.43 -7.35 -14.07
N PRO A 32 -20.74 -7.83 -15.29
CA PRO A 32 -20.46 -9.22 -15.68
C PRO A 32 -19.01 -9.64 -15.46
N PHE A 33 -18.05 -8.72 -15.62
CA PHE A 33 -16.64 -8.95 -15.33
C PHE A 33 -16.41 -9.26 -13.84
N GLU A 34 -16.94 -8.42 -12.94
CA GLU A 34 -16.81 -8.64 -11.50
C GLU A 34 -17.40 -9.97 -11.06
N VAL A 35 -18.54 -10.36 -11.62
CA VAL A 35 -19.17 -11.66 -11.31
C VAL A 35 -18.29 -12.83 -11.73
N LEU A 36 -17.64 -12.75 -12.89
CA LEU A 36 -16.84 -13.85 -13.41
C LEU A 36 -15.47 -13.94 -12.72
N PHE A 37 -14.83 -12.81 -12.44
CA PHE A 37 -13.44 -12.76 -11.96
C PHE A 37 -13.31 -12.46 -10.46
N GLY A 38 -14.41 -12.10 -9.78
CA GLY A 38 -14.40 -11.77 -8.35
C GLY A 38 -13.60 -10.52 -8.00
N ARG A 39 -13.22 -9.70 -8.97
CA ARG A 39 -12.46 -8.47 -8.77
C ARG A 39 -12.94 -7.36 -9.69
N LYS A 40 -12.71 -6.12 -9.27
CA LYS A 40 -12.92 -4.95 -10.13
C LYS A 40 -11.97 -4.98 -11.31
N VAL A 41 -12.42 -4.47 -12.45
CA VAL A 41 -11.55 -4.27 -13.60
C VAL A 41 -10.41 -3.34 -13.22
N GLN A 42 -9.19 -3.69 -13.61
CA GLN A 42 -8.00 -2.84 -13.49
C GLN A 42 -7.63 -2.36 -14.88
N LEU A 43 -7.52 -1.05 -15.05
CA LEU A 43 -7.24 -0.40 -16.32
C LEU A 43 -6.07 0.56 -16.13
N GLY A 44 -4.92 0.19 -16.67
CA GLY A 44 -3.70 1.00 -16.60
C GLY A 44 -3.21 1.26 -15.17
N LEU A 45 -2.39 2.30 -15.03
CA LEU A 45 -1.76 2.67 -13.76
C LEU A 45 -2.71 3.43 -12.82
N THR A 46 -3.84 3.95 -13.31
CA THR A 46 -4.81 4.70 -12.49
C THR A 46 -5.52 3.84 -11.45
N LEU A 47 -5.50 2.52 -11.62
CA LEU A 47 -6.04 1.54 -10.68
C LEU A 47 -4.94 0.72 -9.99
N SER A 48 -3.69 1.19 -10.06
CA SER A 48 -2.58 0.64 -9.31
C SER A 48 -2.59 1.16 -7.87
N ALA A 49 -1.70 0.62 -7.02
CA ALA A 49 -1.47 1.13 -5.68
C ALA A 49 -0.69 2.46 -5.66
N LEU A 50 -0.32 3.01 -6.82
CA LEU A 50 0.47 4.24 -6.90
C LEU A 50 -0.40 5.47 -6.56
N PRO A 51 0.12 6.38 -5.73
CA PRO A 51 -0.50 7.68 -5.47
C PRO A 51 -0.76 8.48 -6.75
N GLU A 52 -1.89 9.20 -6.80
CA GLU A 52 -2.30 9.97 -7.97
C GLU A 52 -1.30 11.09 -8.33
N ASN A 53 -0.58 11.63 -7.34
CA ASN A 53 0.48 12.61 -7.58
C ASN A 53 1.65 12.01 -8.36
N ILE A 54 2.02 10.75 -8.09
CA ILE A 54 3.09 10.06 -8.80
C ILE A 54 2.62 9.78 -10.23
N LEU A 55 1.39 9.30 -10.41
CA LEU A 55 0.83 9.03 -11.74
C LEU A 55 0.82 10.24 -12.67
N LYS A 56 0.62 11.45 -12.14
CA LYS A 56 0.65 12.71 -12.91
C LYS A 56 2.06 13.11 -13.35
N THR A 57 3.09 12.65 -12.64
CA THR A 57 4.50 12.96 -12.91
C THR A 57 5.22 11.91 -13.77
N LEU A 58 4.65 10.72 -13.93
CA LEU A 58 5.23 9.66 -14.76
C LEU A 58 5.19 10.05 -16.25
N ASN A 59 6.36 10.24 -16.85
CA ASN A 59 6.49 10.56 -18.27
C ASN A 59 7.23 9.47 -19.06
N SER A 60 8.04 8.65 -18.39
CA SER A 60 8.82 7.58 -18.99
C SER A 60 8.75 6.27 -18.18
N GLU A 61 9.16 5.16 -18.82
CA GLU A 61 9.31 3.87 -18.15
C GLU A 61 10.33 3.93 -17.01
N ASN A 62 11.41 4.70 -17.18
CA ASN A 62 12.41 4.91 -16.13
C ASN A 62 11.81 5.61 -14.89
N ASP A 63 10.90 6.56 -15.07
CA ASP A 63 10.23 7.22 -13.93
C ASP A 63 9.38 6.22 -13.12
N LEU A 64 8.76 5.26 -13.81
CA LEU A 64 7.97 4.21 -13.19
C LEU A 64 8.87 3.25 -12.41
N GLU A 65 10.00 2.86 -12.98
CA GLU A 65 10.99 2.01 -12.32
C GLU A 65 11.51 2.66 -11.03
N GLN A 66 11.87 3.94 -11.08
CA GLN A 66 12.33 4.67 -9.89
C GLN A 66 11.24 4.80 -8.81
N ALA A 67 9.98 5.01 -9.21
CA ALA A 67 8.86 5.05 -8.29
C ALA A 67 8.64 3.69 -7.57
N ILE A 68 8.82 2.58 -8.29
CA ILE A 68 8.70 1.22 -7.72
C ILE A 68 9.86 0.95 -6.76
N LEU A 69 11.11 1.24 -7.16
CA LEU A 69 12.29 1.06 -6.31
C LEU A 69 12.18 1.87 -5.01
N SER A 70 11.69 3.11 -5.10
CA SER A 70 11.46 3.96 -3.93
C SER A 70 10.45 3.34 -2.97
N LEU A 71 9.39 2.71 -3.49
CA LEU A 71 8.37 2.05 -2.67
C LEU A 71 8.90 0.80 -1.98
N GLU A 72 9.75 0.03 -2.67
CA GLU A 72 10.39 -1.17 -2.12
C GLU A 72 11.40 -0.83 -1.02
N LEU A 73 12.17 0.25 -1.17
CA LEU A 73 13.07 0.76 -0.13
C LEU A 73 12.31 1.22 1.12
N ILE A 74 11.20 1.95 0.96
CA ILE A 74 10.36 2.38 2.09
C ILE A 74 9.82 1.18 2.86
N ASN A 75 9.35 0.14 2.16
CA ASN A 75 8.84 -1.06 2.82
C ASN A 75 9.94 -1.79 3.59
N TYR A 76 11.17 -1.86 3.05
CA TYR A 76 12.31 -2.44 3.76
C TYR A 76 12.62 -1.69 5.06
N GLU A 77 12.71 -0.35 4.99
CA GLU A 77 13.03 0.49 6.15
C GLU A 77 11.95 0.39 7.25
N LEU A 78 10.66 0.36 6.88
CA LEU A 78 9.55 0.16 7.82
C LEU A 78 9.61 -1.22 8.52
N THR A 79 9.99 -2.27 7.80
CA THR A 79 10.11 -3.61 8.38
C THR A 79 11.31 -3.75 9.33
N GLU A 80 12.40 -3.03 9.10
CA GLU A 80 13.53 -3.00 10.05
C GLU A 80 13.20 -2.22 11.32
N THR A 81 12.41 -1.14 11.21
CA THR A 81 12.01 -0.35 12.40
C THR A 81 10.95 -1.05 13.24
N GLU A 82 9.99 -1.76 12.63
CA GLU A 82 8.98 -2.54 13.38
C GLU A 82 9.60 -3.69 14.20
N ILE A 83 10.68 -4.32 13.73
CA ILE A 83 11.42 -5.34 14.51
C ILE A 83 12.14 -4.71 15.72
N ASN A 84 12.48 -3.42 15.65
CA ASN A 84 13.29 -2.75 16.66
C ASN A 84 12.46 -2.07 17.77
N GLU A 85 11.18 -1.75 17.53
CA GLU A 85 10.30 -1.16 18.56
C GLU A 85 9.97 -2.13 19.70
N ASP A 86 9.86 -3.43 19.42
CA ASP A 86 9.66 -4.47 20.45
C ASP A 86 10.89 -4.60 21.40
N ASN A 87 12.07 -4.19 20.93
CA ASN A 87 13.31 -4.22 21.71
C ASN A 87 13.48 -3.01 22.65
N ILE A 88 12.77 -1.90 22.39
CA ILE A 88 12.86 -0.68 23.20
C ILE A 88 12.00 -0.79 24.48
N LEU A 89 10.83 -1.45 24.42
CA LEU A 89 9.93 -1.58 25.57
C LEU A 89 10.52 -2.46 26.70
N GLU A 90 11.37 -3.44 26.37
CA GLU A 90 12.04 -4.30 27.35
C GLU A 90 13.25 -3.60 28.00
N GLN A 91 14.00 -2.79 27.25
CA GLN A 91 15.13 -2.02 27.77
C GLN A 91 14.69 -0.84 28.66
N VAL A 92 13.57 -0.17 28.34
CA VAL A 92 13.02 0.91 29.19
C VAL A 92 12.46 0.36 30.51
N SER A 93 11.84 -0.84 30.49
CA SER A 93 11.34 -1.49 31.71
C SER A 93 12.46 -1.98 32.64
N THR A 94 13.58 -2.44 32.10
CA THR A 94 14.73 -2.90 32.89
C THR A 94 15.57 -1.74 33.42
N ALA A 95 15.76 -0.68 32.63
CA ALA A 95 16.43 0.55 33.08
C ALA A 95 15.66 1.26 34.20
N SER A 96 14.32 1.28 34.14
CA SER A 96 13.48 1.89 35.18
C SER A 96 13.49 1.09 36.49
N LYS A 97 13.51 -0.26 36.43
CA LYS A 97 13.59 -1.12 37.62
C LYS A 97 14.94 -1.03 38.35
N ASN A 98 16.03 -0.92 37.62
CA ASN A 98 17.38 -0.83 38.22
C ASN A 98 17.59 0.49 38.96
N ASN A 99 17.04 1.59 38.43
CA ASN A 99 17.14 2.91 39.07
C ASN A 99 16.33 3.00 40.38
N ILE A 100 15.21 2.26 40.48
CA ILE A 100 14.39 2.21 41.71
C ILE A 100 15.09 1.39 42.81
N LEU A 101 15.75 0.28 42.48
CA LEU A 101 16.46 -0.56 43.45
C LEU A 101 17.70 0.14 44.04
N GLU A 102 18.41 0.93 43.23
CA GLU A 102 19.59 1.68 43.69
C GLU A 102 19.19 2.82 44.66
N GLN A 103 18.08 3.52 44.38
CA GLN A 103 17.52 4.56 45.26
C GLN A 103 17.00 3.98 46.59
N ALA A 104 16.41 2.78 46.58
CA ALA A 104 15.91 2.11 47.78
C ALA A 104 17.04 1.57 48.69
N SER A 105 18.17 1.16 48.10
CA SER A 105 19.33 0.70 48.86
C SER A 105 20.01 1.86 49.60
N ILE A 106 20.13 3.04 48.97
CA ILE A 106 20.75 4.22 49.57
C ILE A 106 19.90 4.78 50.73
N ALA A 107 18.57 4.75 50.61
CA ALA A 107 17.67 5.25 51.66
C ALA A 107 17.62 4.34 52.91
N SER A 108 17.98 3.06 52.79
CA SER A 108 17.96 2.12 53.91
C SER A 108 19.22 2.19 54.78
N GLU A 109 20.31 2.74 54.24
CA GLU A 109 21.61 2.85 54.92
C GLU A 109 21.79 4.18 55.67
N SER A 110 20.96 5.20 55.37
CA SER A 110 21.01 6.51 56.04
C SER A 110 20.09 6.65 57.26
N VAL A 111 19.48 5.57 57.74
CA VAL A 111 18.48 5.59 58.86
C VAL A 111 19.04 4.95 60.15
N LEU A 112 20.31 4.52 60.16
CA LEU A 112 20.95 3.89 61.33
C LEU A 112 22.12 4.66 61.96
N GLU A 113 22.26 5.97 61.70
CA GLU A 113 23.09 6.85 62.54
C GLU A 113 22.23 7.69 63.51
#